data_AF-A0A968MQ22-F1
#
_entry.id   AF-A0A968MQ22-F1
#
_cell.length_a   1.000
_cell.length_b   1.000
_cell.length_c   1.000
_cell.angle_alpha   90.00
_cell.angle_beta   90.00
_cell.angle_gamma   90.00
#
_symmetry.space_group_name_H-M   'P 1'
#
loop_
_entity.id
_entity.type
_entity.pdbx_description
1 polymer ?
#
loop_
_entity_poly.entity_id
_entity_poly.type
_entity_poly.pdbx_seq_one_letter_code
_entity_poly.pdbx_strand_id
1 'polypeptide(L)'
;MVFGLPKSGKSTLCIDFAKYLAQNHGKVLYVAIEEGFGYTLKEKFERLGAIHSNLIIAEKLPDDLTPYQFVFIDSVSKARLSSDDLTKLRKENPNTAFIFIFHTTKAGNFRGQQDFAHDVDVIIEVEKGVAKAKGRFGVGEKLEIF
;
A
#
# COMPACT_ATOMS: atom_id res chain seq x y z
N MET A 1 -2.04 4.68 5.18
CA MET A 1 -0.84 3.90 5.58
C MET A 1 -1.28 2.50 5.98
N VAL A 2 -0.59 1.47 5.51
CA VAL A 2 -0.77 0.07 5.92
C VAL A 2 0.54 -0.42 6.53
N PHE A 3 0.51 -1.01 7.72
CA PHE A 3 1.73 -1.48 8.39
C PHE A 3 1.52 -2.77 9.18
N GLY A 4 2.62 -3.39 9.60
CA GLY A 4 2.61 -4.64 10.36
C GLY A 4 3.86 -5.49 10.13
N LEU A 5 4.05 -6.50 10.98
CA LEU A 5 5.20 -7.39 10.93
C LEU A 5 5.32 -8.15 9.59
N PRO A 6 6.52 -8.59 9.18
CA PRO A 6 6.68 -9.47 8.04
C PRO A 6 5.75 -10.69 8.14
N LYS A 7 5.20 -11.13 7.00
CA LYS A 7 4.25 -12.26 6.89
C LYS A 7 2.92 -12.08 7.66
N SER A 8 2.52 -10.85 8.01
CA SER A 8 1.26 -10.61 8.71
C SER A 8 -0.01 -10.65 7.83
N GLY A 9 0.14 -10.60 6.50
CA GLY A 9 -0.98 -10.53 5.55
C GLY A 9 -1.10 -9.21 4.76
N LYS A 10 -0.20 -8.24 4.98
CA LYS A 10 -0.26 -6.90 4.34
C LYS A 10 -0.38 -6.94 2.81
N SER A 11 0.51 -7.66 2.13
CA SER A 11 0.50 -7.71 0.67
C SER A 11 -0.76 -8.39 0.15
N THR A 12 -1.26 -9.44 0.81
CA THR A 12 -2.55 -10.06 0.47
C THR A 12 -3.69 -9.03 0.55
N LEU A 13 -3.81 -8.35 1.69
CA LEU A 13 -4.81 -7.28 1.88
C LEU A 13 -4.68 -6.19 0.80
N CYS A 14 -3.46 -5.73 0.52
CA CYS A 14 -3.24 -4.65 -0.44
C CYS A 14 -3.51 -5.09 -1.88
N ILE A 15 -3.20 -6.33 -2.26
CA ILE A 15 -3.49 -6.88 -3.58
C ILE A 15 -5.01 -7.04 -3.76
N ASP A 16 -5.72 -7.59 -2.76
CA ASP A 16 -7.17 -7.72 -2.82
C ASP A 16 -7.86 -6.35 -2.86
N PHE A 17 -7.33 -5.38 -2.12
CA PHE A 17 -7.83 -4.01 -2.17
C PHE A 17 -7.56 -3.35 -3.53
N ALA A 18 -6.37 -3.50 -4.09
CA ALA A 18 -6.02 -2.99 -5.42
C ALA A 18 -6.90 -3.60 -6.51
N LYS A 19 -7.18 -4.91 -6.42
CA LYS A 19 -8.13 -5.62 -7.30
C LYS A 19 -9.51 -4.99 -7.21
N TYR A 20 -10.05 -4.83 -6.00
CA TYR A 20 -11.37 -4.23 -5.80
C TYR A 20 -11.46 -2.81 -6.39
N LEU A 21 -10.43 -1.97 -6.16
CA LEU A 21 -10.37 -0.63 -6.72
C LEU A 21 -10.30 -0.64 -8.26
N ALA A 22 -9.50 -1.54 -8.84
CA ALA A 22 -9.36 -1.66 -10.28
C ALA A 22 -10.66 -2.09 -10.97
N GLN A 23 -11.42 -2.97 -10.31
CA GLN A 23 -12.69 -3.50 -10.81
C GLN A 23 -13.85 -2.49 -10.70
N ASN A 24 -13.84 -1.64 -9.66
CA ASN A 24 -15.03 -0.85 -9.31
C ASN A 24 -14.84 0.66 -9.38
N HIS A 25 -13.61 1.17 -9.36
CA HIS A 25 -13.36 2.59 -9.06
C HIS A 25 -12.42 3.32 -10.01
N GLY A 26 -11.44 2.66 -10.64
CA GLY A 26 -10.56 3.33 -11.60
C GLY A 26 -9.22 2.65 -11.84
N LYS A 27 -8.30 3.36 -12.49
CA LYS A 27 -6.95 2.84 -12.75
C LYS A 27 -6.11 2.84 -11.48
N VAL A 28 -5.46 1.71 -11.24
CA VAL A 28 -4.61 1.42 -10.09
C VAL A 28 -3.20 1.13 -10.58
N LEU A 29 -2.22 1.77 -9.95
CA LEU A 29 -0.81 1.40 -10.07
C LEU A 29 -0.37 0.72 -8.76
N TYR A 30 0.18 -0.48 -8.86
CA TYR A 30 0.81 -1.18 -7.75
C TYR A 30 2.33 -1.23 -7.97
N VAL A 31 3.06 -0.41 -7.20
CA VAL A 31 4.52 -0.35 -7.27
C VAL A 31 5.10 -1.30 -6.23
N ALA A 32 5.59 -2.45 -6.67
CA ALA A 32 6.23 -3.45 -5.84
C ALA A 32 7.75 -3.29 -5.91
N ILE A 33 8.30 -2.60 -4.92
CA ILE A 33 9.72 -2.24 -4.80
C ILE A 33 10.49 -3.31 -4.01
N GLU A 34 9.82 -4.05 -3.13
CA GLU A 34 10.46 -5.08 -2.31
C GLU A 34 10.80 -6.35 -3.10
N GLU A 35 9.87 -6.80 -3.93
CA GLU A 35 10.00 -7.99 -4.73
C GLU A 35 10.33 -7.50 -6.13
N GLY A 36 11.60 -7.54 -6.54
CA GLY A 36 11.93 -7.41 -7.97
C GLY A 36 11.03 -8.37 -8.77
N PHE A 37 10.72 -8.06 -10.04
CA PHE A 37 9.88 -8.86 -10.94
C PHE A 37 10.48 -10.27 -11.08
N GLY A 38 10.20 -11.09 -10.09
CA GLY A 38 10.31 -12.53 -10.13
C GLY A 38 8.93 -13.10 -10.38
N TYR A 39 8.94 -14.35 -10.82
CA TYR A 39 7.75 -15.18 -10.95
C TYR A 39 6.80 -15.05 -9.74
N THR A 40 7.35 -14.90 -8.54
CA THR A 40 6.62 -14.83 -7.26
C THR A 40 5.62 -13.67 -7.12
N LEU A 41 5.90 -12.46 -7.64
CA LEU A 41 4.97 -11.34 -7.48
C LEU A 41 3.77 -11.51 -8.41
N LYS A 42 4.03 -11.75 -9.69
CA LYS A 42 2.97 -11.99 -10.67
C LYS A 42 2.11 -13.18 -10.29
N GLU A 43 2.72 -14.28 -9.84
CA GLU A 43 2.01 -15.46 -9.31
C GLU A 43 1.12 -15.14 -8.12
N LYS A 44 1.51 -14.21 -7.22
CA LYS A 44 0.62 -13.77 -6.13
C LYS A 44 -0.63 -13.07 -6.66
N PHE A 45 -0.48 -12.18 -7.63
CA PHE A 45 -1.62 -11.51 -8.26
C PHE A 45 -2.51 -12.50 -9.00
N GLU A 46 -1.93 -13.45 -9.74
CA GLU A 46 -2.68 -14.52 -10.41
C GLU A 46 -3.43 -15.40 -9.40
N ARG A 47 -2.77 -15.84 -8.32
CA ARG A 47 -3.36 -16.67 -7.27
C ARG A 47 -4.51 -15.98 -6.54
N LEU A 48 -4.43 -14.65 -6.34
CA LEU A 48 -5.49 -13.84 -5.75
C LEU A 48 -6.55 -13.40 -6.79
N GLY A 49 -6.39 -13.79 -8.06
CA GLY A 49 -7.28 -13.41 -9.15
C GLY A 49 -7.33 -11.89 -9.35
N ALA A 50 -6.22 -11.21 -9.15
CA ALA A 50 -6.08 -9.75 -9.19
C ALA A 50 -5.60 -9.23 -10.56
N ILE A 51 -5.54 -10.08 -11.60
CA ILE A 51 -5.21 -9.63 -12.95
C ILE A 51 -6.39 -8.85 -13.53
N HIS A 52 -6.17 -7.58 -13.86
CA HIS A 52 -7.21 -6.68 -14.39
C HIS A 52 -6.61 -5.61 -15.30
N SER A 53 -7.34 -5.18 -16.33
CA SER A 53 -6.85 -4.17 -17.30
C SER A 53 -6.60 -2.79 -16.67
N ASN A 54 -7.29 -2.49 -15.57
CA ASN A 54 -7.08 -1.26 -14.79
C ASN A 54 -6.04 -1.42 -13.66
N LEU A 55 -5.43 -2.60 -13.49
CA LEU A 55 -4.40 -2.82 -12.46
C LEU A 55 -3.04 -3.01 -13.11
N ILE A 56 -2.20 -1.99 -13.02
CA ILE A 56 -0.84 -1.99 -13.56
C ILE A 56 0.13 -2.28 -12.43
N ILE A 57 1.08 -3.19 -12.66
CA ILE A 57 2.12 -3.56 -11.70
C ILE A 57 3.45 -3.01 -12.22
N ALA A 58 4.24 -2.38 -11.37
CA ALA A 58 5.54 -1.80 -11.72
C ALA A 58 6.58 -2.01 -10.60
N GLU A 59 7.86 -2.05 -10.95
CA GLU A 59 8.98 -2.14 -9.97
C GLU A 59 9.40 -0.79 -9.42
N LYS A 60 9.11 0.26 -10.17
CA LYS A 60 9.49 1.63 -9.86
C LYS A 60 8.33 2.56 -10.15
N LEU A 61 8.31 3.67 -9.42
CA LEU A 61 7.37 4.74 -9.68
C LEU A 61 7.68 5.35 -11.05
N PRO A 62 6.70 5.44 -11.97
CA PRO A 62 6.87 6.19 -13.21
C PRO A 62 6.83 7.70 -12.95
N ASP A 63 7.36 8.49 -13.88
CA ASP A 63 7.40 9.95 -13.76
C ASP A 63 5.99 10.58 -13.84
N ASP A 64 5.11 9.99 -14.65
CA ASP A 64 3.72 10.43 -14.78
C ASP A 64 2.76 9.50 -14.03
N LEU A 65 2.09 10.05 -13.02
CA LEU A 65 1.06 9.38 -12.23
C LEU A 65 -0.36 9.84 -12.56
N THR A 66 -0.50 10.86 -13.41
CA THR A 66 -1.79 11.44 -13.83
C THR A 66 -2.83 10.39 -14.28
N PRO A 67 -2.45 9.29 -14.97
CA PRO A 67 -3.41 8.28 -15.39
C PRO A 67 -4.06 7.48 -14.26
N TYR A 68 -3.48 7.47 -13.05
CA TYR A 68 -3.88 6.58 -11.96
C TYR A 68 -4.66 7.31 -10.87
N GLN A 69 -5.79 6.73 -10.48
CA GLN A 69 -6.63 7.23 -9.38
C GLN A 69 -6.13 6.69 -8.04
N PHE A 70 -5.48 5.52 -8.06
CA PHE A 70 -4.96 4.86 -6.87
C PHE A 70 -3.53 4.40 -7.11
N VAL A 71 -2.63 4.66 -6.16
CA VAL A 71 -1.22 4.23 -6.22
C VAL A 71 -0.86 3.51 -4.92
N PHE A 72 -0.44 2.25 -5.04
CA PHE A 72 0.12 1.46 -3.95
C PHE A 72 1.66 1.48 -4.04
N ILE A 73 2.33 1.68 -2.91
CA ILE A 73 3.80 1.61 -2.80
C ILE A 73 4.19 0.54 -1.77
N ASP A 74 4.63 -0.62 -2.27
CA ASP A 74 4.98 -1.82 -1.50
C ASP A 74 6.47 -2.17 -1.63
N SER A 75 7.38 -1.72 -0.76
CA SER A 75 7.15 -0.94 0.47
C SER A 75 7.97 0.34 0.48
N VAL A 76 7.47 1.35 1.19
CA VAL A 76 8.13 2.66 1.36
C VAL A 76 9.55 2.52 1.91
N SER A 77 9.75 1.61 2.87
CA SER A 77 11.05 1.39 3.51
C SER A 77 12.11 0.92 2.51
N LYS A 78 11.73 0.16 1.49
CA LYS A 78 12.62 -0.29 0.41
C LYS A 78 12.84 0.77 -0.64
N ALA A 79 11.82 1.57 -0.91
CA ALA A 79 11.90 2.75 -1.78
C ALA A 79 12.86 3.83 -1.26
N ARG A 80 13.27 3.75 0.02
CA ARG A 80 14.06 4.78 0.72
C ARG A 80 13.43 6.18 0.66
N LEU A 81 12.10 6.23 0.56
CA LEU A 81 11.34 7.47 0.56
C LEU A 81 11.21 7.99 2.00
N SER A 82 11.55 9.24 2.20
CA SER A 82 11.33 9.97 3.44
C SER A 82 9.87 10.44 3.56
N SER A 83 9.44 10.85 4.76
CA SER A 83 8.11 11.44 4.97
C SER A 83 7.88 12.68 4.09
N ASP A 84 8.94 13.45 3.83
CA ASP A 84 8.90 14.62 2.94
C ASP A 84 8.66 14.22 1.49
N ASP A 85 9.30 13.15 1.01
CA ASP A 85 9.09 12.61 -0.34
C ASP A 85 7.64 12.16 -0.52
N LEU A 86 7.08 11.44 0.47
CA LEU A 86 5.69 10.99 0.43
C LEU A 86 4.71 12.18 0.44
N THR A 87 5.02 13.21 1.22
CA THR A 87 4.21 14.43 1.30
C THR A 87 4.25 15.19 -0.01
N LYS A 88 5.43 15.34 -0.61
CA LYS A 88 5.61 15.95 -1.92
C LYS A 88 4.84 15.18 -2.99
N LEU A 89 4.96 13.86 -3.02
CA LEU A 89 4.27 13.00 -3.98
C LEU A 89 2.75 13.17 -3.93
N ARG A 90 2.17 13.25 -2.73
CA ARG A 90 0.72 13.53 -2.54
C ARG A 90 0.33 14.92 -3.02
N LYS A 91 1.15 15.94 -2.71
CA LYS A 91 0.86 17.34 -3.09
C LYS A 91 0.90 17.54 -4.61
N GLU A 92 1.83 16.88 -5.30
CA GLU A 92 1.97 16.95 -6.75
C GLU A 92 0.86 16.18 -7.48
N ASN A 93 0.22 15.22 -6.80
CA ASN A 93 -0.82 14.36 -7.35
C ASN A 93 -2.11 14.42 -6.51
N PRO A 94 -2.79 15.58 -6.42
CA PRO A 94 -3.91 15.79 -5.50
C PRO A 94 -5.16 14.96 -5.83
N ASN A 95 -5.29 14.48 -7.07
CA ASN A 95 -6.41 13.65 -7.52
C ASN A 95 -6.12 12.14 -7.38
N THR A 96 -5.01 11.77 -6.74
CA THR A 96 -4.57 10.40 -6.60
C THR A 96 -4.59 9.98 -5.13
N ALA A 97 -5.26 8.88 -4.83
CA ALA A 97 -5.24 8.27 -3.51
C ALA A 97 -4.00 7.38 -3.37
N PHE A 98 -3.19 7.64 -2.35
CA PHE A 98 -1.97 6.89 -2.08
C PHE A 98 -2.13 5.89 -0.94
N ILE A 99 -1.72 4.65 -1.20
CA ILE A 99 -1.66 3.58 -0.22
C ILE A 99 -0.18 3.22 -0.02
N PHE A 100 0.36 3.67 1.11
CA PHE A 100 1.75 3.40 1.49
C PHE A 100 1.85 2.21 2.42
N ILE A 101 2.65 1.19 2.03
CA ILE A 101 2.88 -0.02 2.83
C ILE A 101 4.23 0.10 3.56
N PHE A 102 4.21 -0.13 4.87
CA PHE A 102 5.37 -0.06 5.75
C PHE A 102 5.62 -1.38 6.47
N HIS A 103 6.89 -1.67 6.74
CA HIS A 103 7.29 -2.81 7.56
C HIS A 103 7.62 -2.37 8.98
N THR A 104 7.01 -3.05 9.95
CA THR A 104 7.37 -2.88 11.36
C THR A 104 8.44 -3.89 11.72
N THR A 105 9.44 -3.49 12.49
CA THR A 105 10.45 -4.40 13.05
C THR A 105 10.04 -4.86 14.44
N LYS A 106 10.66 -5.96 14.91
CA LYS A 106 10.42 -6.50 16.26
C LYS A 106 10.83 -5.56 17.40
N ALA A 107 11.68 -4.56 17.11
CA ALA A 107 12.19 -3.59 18.08
C ALA A 107 11.25 -2.37 18.31
N GLY A 108 10.09 -2.34 17.65
CA GLY A 108 9.12 -1.24 17.78
C GLY A 108 9.14 -0.26 16.60
N ASN A 109 8.29 0.78 16.69
CA ASN A 109 8.07 1.75 15.62
C ASN A 109 9.29 2.67 15.43
N PHE A 110 9.77 2.78 14.20
CA PHE A 110 10.77 3.77 13.82
C PHE A 110 10.16 5.18 13.85
N ARG A 111 10.96 6.17 14.27
CA ARG A 111 10.56 7.58 14.37
C ARG A 111 9.91 8.12 13.09
N GLY A 112 10.49 7.85 11.91
CA GLY A 112 9.91 8.29 10.63
C GLY A 112 8.54 7.70 10.31
N GLN A 113 8.22 6.48 10.78
CA GLN A 113 6.88 5.91 10.62
C GLN A 113 5.86 6.57 11.55
N GLN A 114 6.28 7.00 12.75
CA GLN A 114 5.41 7.75 13.65
C GLN A 114 5.09 9.13 13.10
N ASP A 115 6.10 9.86 12.64
CA ASP A 115 5.91 11.19 12.06
C ASP A 115 4.93 11.13 10.88
N PHE A 116 5.13 10.17 9.95
CA PHE A 116 4.21 9.98 8.83
C PHE A 116 2.81 9.51 9.25
N ALA A 117 2.68 8.74 10.32
CA ALA A 117 1.39 8.29 10.83
C ALA A 117 0.50 9.45 11.29
N HIS A 118 1.06 10.60 11.68
CA HIS A 118 0.30 11.80 12.02
C HIS A 118 -0.27 12.52 10.79
N ASP A 119 0.34 12.34 9.63
CA ASP A 119 0.00 13.06 8.39
C ASP A 119 -0.94 12.28 7.46
N VAL A 120 -1.30 11.05 7.82
CA VAL A 120 -2.19 10.20 7.04
C VAL A 120 -3.63 10.25 7.54
N ASP A 121 -4.57 10.13 6.61
CA ASP A 121 -5.99 10.16 6.92
C ASP A 121 -6.47 8.84 7.54
N VAL A 122 -5.87 7.71 7.12
CA VAL A 122 -6.21 6.36 7.58
C VAL A 122 -4.94 5.54 7.80
N ILE A 123 -4.94 4.84 8.92
CA ILE A 123 -3.91 3.89 9.36
C ILE A 123 -4.57 2.50 9.45
N ILE A 124 -3.97 1.51 8.79
CA ILE A 124 -4.38 0.11 8.86
C ILE A 124 -3.21 -0.69 9.44
N GLU A 125 -3.44 -1.29 10.60
CA GLU A 125 -2.52 -2.24 11.24
C GLU A 125 -2.92 -3.66 10.87
N VAL A 126 -1.98 -4.44 10.34
CA VAL A 126 -2.19 -5.84 9.98
C VAL A 126 -1.37 -6.74 10.89
N GLU A 127 -2.06 -7.51 11.72
CA GLU A 127 -1.47 -8.41 12.70
C GLU A 127 -2.16 -9.78 12.63
N LYS A 128 -1.37 -10.85 12.42
CA LYS A 128 -1.84 -12.25 12.42
C LYS A 128 -3.09 -12.48 11.56
N GLY A 129 -3.11 -11.96 10.33
CA GLY A 129 -4.25 -12.12 9.42
C GLY A 129 -5.44 -11.21 9.69
N VAL A 130 -5.35 -10.30 10.66
CA VAL A 130 -6.43 -9.35 10.98
C VAL A 130 -5.97 -7.92 10.68
N ALA A 131 -6.76 -7.20 9.89
CA ALA A 131 -6.60 -5.78 9.64
C ALA A 131 -7.47 -4.97 10.62
N LYS A 132 -6.88 -3.93 11.22
CA LYS A 132 -7.55 -2.99 12.12
C LYS A 132 -7.33 -1.58 11.60
N ALA A 133 -8.39 -0.87 11.28
CA ALA A 133 -8.32 0.50 10.77
C ALA A 133 -8.57 1.53 11.86
N LYS A 134 -7.83 2.65 11.81
CA LYS A 134 -8.02 3.84 12.64
C LYS A 134 -7.73 5.06 11.78
N GLY A 135 -8.48 6.14 11.94
CA GLY A 135 -8.20 7.35 11.16
C GLY A 135 -9.11 8.51 11.48
N ARG A 136 -9.02 9.54 10.64
CA ARG A 136 -9.81 10.78 10.76
C ARG A 136 -11.32 10.55 10.64
N PHE A 137 -11.71 9.45 10.02
CA PHE A 137 -13.11 9.09 9.79
C PHE A 137 -13.68 8.14 10.86
N GLY A 138 -12.93 7.88 11.93
CA GLY A 138 -13.34 7.04 13.06
C GLY A 138 -12.45 5.81 13.27
N VAL A 139 -12.87 4.97 14.21
CA VAL A 139 -12.29 3.65 14.44
C VAL A 139 -12.98 2.68 13.49
N GLY A 140 -12.23 2.12 12.54
CA GLY A 140 -12.77 1.12 11.62
C GLY A 140 -12.94 -0.23 12.32
N GLU A 141 -13.80 -1.06 11.74
CA GLU A 141 -14.01 -2.43 12.19
C GLU A 141 -12.78 -3.32 11.88
N LYS A 142 -12.75 -4.49 12.50
CA LYS A 142 -11.72 -5.50 12.20
C LYS A 142 -12.13 -6.27 10.95
N LEU A 143 -11.18 -6.52 10.06
CA LEU A 143 -11.35 -7.37 8.89
C LEU A 143 -10.43 -8.58 8.98
N GLU A 144 -10.99 -9.78 8.88
CA GLU A 144 -10.20 -11.02 8.70
C GLU A 144 -9.74 -11.13 7.24
N ILE A 145 -8.44 -11.38 7.06
CA ILE A 145 -7.81 -11.52 5.74
C ILE A 145 -7.78 -13.00 5.33
N PHE A 146 -7.55 -13.89 6.30
CA PHE A 146 -7.53 -15.36 6.16
C PHE A 146 -7.68 -16.04 7.51
#